data_AF-A0A662UJN8-F1
#
_entry.id   AF-A0A662UJN8-F1
#
_cell.length_a   1.000
_cell.length_b   1.000
_cell.length_c   1.000
_cell.angle_alpha   90.00
_cell.angle_beta   90.00
_cell.angle_gamma   90.00
#
_symmetry.space_group_name_H-M   'P 1'
#
loop_
_entity.id
_entity.type
_entity.pdbx_description
1 polymer ?
#
loop_
_entity_poly.entity_id
_entity_poly.type
_entity_poly.pdbx_seq_one_letter_code
_entity_poly.pdbx_strand_id
1 'polypeptide(L)'
;MEKGKATRKVKEDLKEIRKGYLPTDCFIVEAGRERKVECREIPPLLIEGKARKTVKVCNRRNGKCVTVKEGEEVAVLEFKGAEVYITKDEGDYVKKWEKIGYTISGKGEGKTLKTYAQGEIVLIEEVLGEREDHYRVYVRRR
;
A
#
# COMPACT_ATOMS: atom_id res chain seq x y z
N MET A 1 -5.18 -43.45 -14.52
CA MET A 1 -4.82 -42.53 -13.40
C MET A 1 -3.57 -41.78 -13.88
N GLU A 2 -3.44 -40.46 -14.07
CA GLU A 2 -3.98 -39.26 -13.39
C GLU A 2 -3.82 -38.00 -14.27
N LYS A 3 -4.43 -37.93 -15.48
CA LYS A 3 -4.40 -36.70 -16.30
C LYS A 3 -5.17 -35.49 -15.69
N GLY A 4 -5.83 -35.68 -14.54
CA GLY A 4 -6.61 -34.64 -13.85
C GLY A 4 -5.95 -33.98 -12.63
N LYS A 5 -4.91 -34.58 -12.02
CA LYS A 5 -4.25 -34.00 -10.83
C LYS A 5 -3.26 -32.90 -11.19
N ALA A 6 -2.50 -33.07 -12.27
CA ALA A 6 -1.53 -32.08 -12.74
C ALA A 6 -2.19 -30.74 -13.12
N THR A 7 -3.32 -30.79 -13.83
CA THR A 7 -4.07 -29.60 -14.27
C THR A 7 -4.71 -28.82 -13.11
N ARG A 8 -5.05 -29.51 -12.01
CA ARG A 8 -5.65 -28.88 -10.81
C ARG A 8 -4.59 -28.15 -9.99
N LYS A 9 -3.43 -28.78 -9.79
CA LYS A 9 -2.27 -28.19 -9.10
C LYS A 9 -1.76 -26.95 -9.83
N VAL A 10 -1.60 -27.01 -11.16
CA VAL A 10 -1.21 -25.86 -11.97
C VAL A 10 -2.24 -24.72 -11.88
N LYS A 11 -3.54 -25.02 -11.83
CA LYS A 11 -4.58 -23.99 -11.62
C LYS A 11 -4.55 -23.37 -10.21
N GLU A 12 -4.15 -24.13 -9.20
CA GLU A 12 -3.97 -23.63 -7.83
C GLU A 12 -2.70 -22.78 -7.72
N ASP A 13 -1.59 -23.23 -8.30
CA ASP A 13 -0.33 -22.48 -8.37
C ASP A 13 -0.53 -21.16 -9.15
N LEU A 14 -1.27 -21.19 -10.27
CA LEU A 14 -1.65 -19.98 -11.00
C LEU A 14 -2.60 -19.06 -10.21
N LYS A 15 -3.45 -19.60 -9.33
CA LYS A 15 -4.28 -18.77 -8.43
C LYS A 15 -3.44 -18.09 -7.36
N GLU A 16 -2.46 -18.78 -6.78
CA GLU A 16 -1.53 -18.22 -5.80
C GLU A 16 -0.61 -17.16 -6.42
N ILE A 17 -0.08 -17.39 -7.63
CA ILE A 17 0.69 -16.38 -8.37
C ILE A 17 -0.20 -15.18 -8.69
N ARG A 18 -1.44 -15.40 -9.13
CA ARG A 18 -2.39 -14.33 -9.45
C ARG A 18 -2.79 -13.50 -8.23
N LYS A 19 -2.84 -14.09 -7.02
CA LYS A 19 -2.98 -13.36 -5.75
C LYS A 19 -1.83 -12.38 -5.53
N GLY A 20 -0.59 -12.74 -5.91
CA GLY A 20 0.57 -11.85 -5.88
C GLY A 20 0.45 -10.60 -6.76
N TYR A 21 -0.37 -10.64 -7.81
CA TYR A 21 -0.62 -9.55 -8.75
C TYR A 21 -2.02 -8.91 -8.63
N LEU A 22 -2.80 -9.26 -7.61
CA LEU A 22 -4.14 -8.67 -7.47
C LEU A 22 -4.02 -7.17 -7.16
N PRO A 23 -4.62 -6.30 -7.99
CA PRO A 23 -4.43 -4.86 -7.88
C PRO A 23 -5.14 -4.29 -6.65
N THR A 24 -4.59 -3.19 -6.14
CA THR A 24 -5.29 -2.33 -5.17
C THR A 24 -6.39 -1.55 -5.89
N ASP A 25 -7.62 -1.64 -5.39
CA ASP A 25 -8.75 -0.86 -5.88
C ASP A 25 -8.91 0.41 -5.03
N CYS A 26 -9.02 1.57 -5.69
CA CYS A 26 -9.18 2.86 -5.05
C CYS A 26 -10.53 3.51 -5.36
N PHE A 27 -11.11 4.17 -4.36
CA PHE A 27 -12.41 4.82 -4.46
C PHE A 27 -12.41 6.17 -3.76
N ILE A 28 -13.09 7.14 -4.35
CA ILE A 28 -13.51 8.38 -3.68
C ILE A 28 -14.96 8.19 -3.24
N VAL A 29 -15.25 8.50 -1.98
CA VAL A 29 -16.59 8.34 -1.39
C VAL A 29 -17.23 9.71 -1.22
N GLU A 30 -18.32 9.96 -1.95
CA GLU A 30 -19.06 11.22 -1.93
C GLU A 30 -20.55 10.92 -1.77
N ALA A 31 -21.22 11.61 -0.82
CA ALA A 31 -22.64 11.38 -0.51
C ALA A 31 -23.00 9.90 -0.31
N GLY A 32 -22.11 9.12 0.32
CA GLY A 32 -22.29 7.69 0.57
C GLY A 32 -22.12 6.76 -0.64
N ARG A 33 -21.72 7.30 -1.81
CA ARG A 33 -21.46 6.51 -3.03
C ARG A 33 -19.96 6.35 -3.26
N GLU A 34 -19.55 5.13 -3.60
CA GLU A 34 -18.16 4.81 -3.97
C GLU A 34 -17.97 5.00 -5.47
N ARG A 35 -17.12 5.95 -5.86
CA ARG A 35 -16.67 6.11 -7.26
C ARG A 35 -15.28 5.53 -7.39
N LYS A 36 -15.14 4.48 -8.21
CA LYS A 36 -13.83 3.87 -8.52
C LYS A 36 -12.95 4.89 -9.26
N VAL A 37 -11.68 4.99 -8.86
CA VAL A 37 -10.67 5.88 -9.42
C VAL A 37 -9.34 5.14 -9.59
N GLU A 38 -8.42 5.73 -10.35
CA GLU A 38 -7.03 5.26 -10.35
C GLU A 38 -6.37 5.59 -9.02
N CYS A 39 -5.54 4.69 -8.48
CA CYS A 39 -4.94 4.90 -7.16
C CYS A 39 -4.01 6.13 -7.11
N ARG A 40 -3.46 6.57 -8.25
CA ARG A 40 -2.72 7.86 -8.37
C ARG A 40 -3.57 9.11 -8.07
N GLU A 41 -4.90 8.99 -8.08
CA GLU A 41 -5.80 10.10 -7.72
C GLU A 41 -6.01 10.22 -6.21
N ILE A 42 -5.57 9.24 -5.40
CA ILE A 42 -5.74 9.22 -3.94
C ILE A 42 -4.70 10.08 -3.18
N PRO A 43 -3.38 10.03 -3.51
CA PRO A 43 -2.35 10.83 -2.83
C PRO A 43 -2.68 12.31 -2.63
N PRO A 44 -3.21 13.06 -3.63
CA PRO A 44 -3.58 14.47 -3.45
C PRO A 44 -4.71 14.71 -2.43
N LEU A 45 -5.46 13.66 -2.08
CA LEU A 45 -6.56 13.68 -1.11
C LEU A 45 -6.10 13.28 0.31
N LEU A 46 -4.96 12.61 0.41
CA LEU A 46 -4.34 12.14 1.66
C LEU A 46 -3.11 12.99 2.00
N ILE A 47 -3.32 14.25 2.41
CA ILE A 47 -2.22 15.12 2.82
C ILE A 47 -1.79 14.82 4.26
N GLU A 48 -0.52 15.07 4.60
CA GLU A 48 -0.05 15.03 6.00
C GLU A 48 -0.93 15.94 6.85
N GLY A 49 -1.35 15.44 8.00
CA GLY A 49 -2.31 16.12 8.86
C GLY A 49 -3.71 15.54 8.69
N LYS A 50 -4.49 15.97 7.68
CA LYS A 50 -5.91 15.60 7.53
C LYS A 50 -6.30 15.24 6.11
N ALA A 51 -7.09 14.18 5.94
CA ALA A 51 -7.66 13.81 4.65
C ALA A 51 -8.64 14.88 4.12
N ARG A 52 -8.52 15.23 2.84
CA ARG A 52 -9.35 16.25 2.15
C ARG A 52 -10.70 15.73 1.67
N LYS A 53 -10.82 14.42 1.47
CA LYS A 53 -12.03 13.73 1.05
C LYS A 53 -12.08 12.36 1.70
N THR A 54 -13.28 11.79 1.77
CA THR A 54 -13.41 10.38 2.16
C THR A 54 -12.92 9.50 1.02
N VAL A 55 -11.97 8.61 1.31
CA VAL A 55 -11.44 7.64 0.35
C VAL A 55 -11.51 6.23 0.92
N LYS A 56 -11.57 5.25 0.03
CA LYS A 56 -11.49 3.83 0.39
C LYS A 56 -10.47 3.15 -0.52
N VAL A 57 -9.55 2.43 0.09
CA VAL A 57 -8.50 1.67 -0.60
C VAL A 57 -8.64 0.22 -0.21
N CYS A 58 -8.73 -0.67 -1.20
CA CYS A 58 -8.95 -2.10 -1.01
C CYS A 58 -7.83 -2.90 -1.66
N ASN A 59 -6.97 -3.50 -0.84
CA ASN A 59 -5.95 -4.43 -1.31
C ASN A 59 -6.62 -5.79 -1.55
N ARG A 60 -6.73 -6.17 -2.83
CA ARG A 60 -7.39 -7.41 -3.24
C ARG A 60 -6.56 -8.65 -2.94
N ARG A 61 -5.23 -8.53 -2.81
CA ARG A 61 -4.32 -9.62 -2.46
C ARG A 61 -4.56 -10.12 -1.03
N ASN A 62 -4.72 -9.21 -0.07
CA ASN A 62 -4.95 -9.56 1.34
C ASN A 62 -6.42 -9.45 1.77
N GLY A 63 -7.31 -8.92 0.91
CA GLY A 63 -8.75 -8.79 1.16
C GLY A 63 -9.12 -7.66 2.12
N LYS A 64 -8.17 -6.81 2.50
CA LYS A 64 -8.40 -5.71 3.44
C LYS A 64 -8.79 -4.44 2.71
N CYS A 65 -9.66 -3.65 3.33
CA CYS A 65 -10.00 -2.31 2.89
C CYS A 65 -9.83 -1.31 4.02
N VAL A 66 -9.25 -0.15 3.73
CA VAL A 66 -9.12 0.97 4.64
C VAL A 66 -9.94 2.13 4.10
N THR A 67 -10.84 2.66 4.92
CA THR A 67 -11.58 3.89 4.62
C THR A 67 -10.99 5.01 5.46
N VAL A 68 -10.54 6.10 4.82
CA VAL A 68 -10.16 7.32 5.52
C VAL A 68 -11.26 8.33 5.29
N LYS A 69 -11.92 8.79 6.35
CA LYS A 69 -12.96 9.81 6.28
C LYS A 69 -12.33 11.19 6.11
N GLU A 70 -13.04 12.07 5.45
CA GLU A 70 -12.69 13.48 5.40
C GLU A 70 -12.44 14.03 6.82
N GLY A 71 -11.31 14.71 7.00
CA GLY A 71 -10.88 15.25 8.28
C GLY A 71 -10.16 14.27 9.23
N GLU A 72 -10.14 12.96 8.95
CA GLU A 72 -9.33 12.00 9.73
C GLU A 72 -7.83 12.26 9.56
N GLU A 73 -7.07 11.96 10.62
CA GLU A 73 -5.64 12.20 10.63
C GLU A 73 -4.87 11.22 9.75
N VAL A 74 -3.95 11.76 8.95
CA VAL A 74 -3.09 10.98 8.04
C VAL A 74 -1.63 11.37 8.24
N ALA A 75 -0.76 10.36 8.32
CA ALA A 75 0.68 10.53 8.20
C ALA A 75 1.15 10.11 6.80
N VAL A 76 2.10 10.85 6.23
CA VAL A 76 2.72 10.56 4.93
C VAL A 76 4.21 10.36 5.14
N LEU A 77 4.65 9.10 5.01
CA LEU A 77 6.05 8.74 5.15
C LEU A 77 6.69 8.67 3.77
N GLU A 78 7.80 9.39 3.58
CA GLU A 78 8.58 9.33 2.34
C GLU A 78 9.86 8.51 2.54
N PHE A 79 10.12 7.58 1.63
CA PHE A 79 11.32 6.75 1.63
C PHE A 79 12.01 6.81 0.28
N LYS A 80 13.30 7.13 0.28
CA LYS A 80 14.13 7.18 -0.91
C LYS A 80 15.40 6.34 -0.73
N GLY A 81 15.81 5.64 -1.77
CA GLY A 81 17.03 4.86 -1.80
C GLY A 81 17.37 4.41 -3.22
N ALA A 82 18.56 3.87 -3.43
CA ALA A 82 18.87 3.22 -4.71
C ALA A 82 17.90 2.05 -4.95
N GLU A 83 17.55 1.34 -3.87
CA GLU A 83 16.44 0.37 -3.84
C GLU A 83 15.62 0.57 -2.56
N VAL A 84 14.30 0.45 -2.65
CA VAL A 84 13.37 0.52 -1.51
C VAL A 84 12.53 -0.75 -1.43
N TYR A 85 12.57 -1.41 -0.27
CA TYR A 85 11.82 -2.63 -0.01
C TYR A 85 10.83 -2.40 1.14
N ILE A 86 9.54 -2.26 0.81
CA ILE A 86 8.46 -2.21 1.81
C ILE A 86 7.97 -3.63 2.10
N THR A 87 7.92 -4.00 3.39
CA THR A 87 7.55 -5.36 3.84
C THR A 87 6.13 -5.42 4.43
N LYS A 88 5.34 -4.38 4.21
CA LYS A 88 3.97 -4.22 4.71
C LYS A 88 3.05 -3.95 3.55
N ASP A 89 1.78 -4.24 3.73
CA ASP A 89 0.74 -4.05 2.72
C ASP A 89 -0.28 -3.00 3.13
N GLU A 90 -1.03 -2.48 2.17
CA GLU A 90 -2.22 -1.69 2.47
C GLU A 90 -3.22 -2.53 3.29
N GLY A 91 -3.78 -1.92 4.33
CA GLY A 91 -4.61 -2.57 5.33
C GLY A 91 -3.83 -3.17 6.51
N ASP A 92 -2.49 -3.16 6.51
CA ASP A 92 -1.73 -3.56 7.69
C ASP A 92 -1.73 -2.46 8.76
N TYR A 93 -1.87 -2.88 10.01
CA TYR A 93 -1.67 -2.01 11.17
C TYR A 93 -0.19 -1.94 11.51
N VAL A 94 0.29 -0.74 11.84
CA VAL A 94 1.67 -0.47 12.26
C VAL A 94 1.67 0.33 13.56
N LYS A 95 2.61 -0.01 14.45
CA LYS A 95 2.91 0.76 15.66
C LYS A 95 3.95 1.83 15.38
N LYS A 96 3.95 2.88 16.21
CA LYS A 96 5.03 3.88 16.17
C LYS A 96 6.39 3.20 16.36
N TRP A 97 7.36 3.57 15.52
CA TRP A 97 8.71 3.00 15.42
C TRP A 97 8.79 1.55 14.95
N GLU A 98 7.67 0.96 14.53
CA GLU A 98 7.69 -0.35 13.90
C GLU A 98 8.47 -0.30 12.59
N LYS A 99 9.26 -1.34 12.35
CA LYS A 99 9.95 -1.54 11.09
C LYS A 99 8.95 -1.92 10.00
N ILE A 100 9.02 -1.23 8.88
CA ILE A 100 8.12 -1.44 7.74
C ILE A 100 8.86 -1.75 6.42
N GLY A 101 10.19 -1.74 6.44
CA GLY A 101 10.97 -2.02 5.25
C GLY A 101 12.46 -1.74 5.41
N TYR A 102 13.14 -1.64 4.27
CA TYR A 102 14.56 -1.32 4.15
C TYR A 102 14.83 -0.43 2.94
N THR A 103 15.92 0.32 3.00
CA THR A 103 16.54 1.00 1.86
C THR A 103 17.93 0.44 1.64
N ILE A 104 18.34 0.32 0.38
CA ILE A 104 19.73 0.09 0.00
C ILE A 104 20.26 1.37 -0.62
N SER A 105 21.42 1.84 -0.14
CA SER A 105 22.11 2.98 -0.74
C SER A 105 22.82 2.58 -2.03
N GLY A 106 23.21 3.55 -2.87
CA GLY A 106 24.01 3.26 -4.06
C GLY A 106 25.39 2.63 -3.79
N LYS A 107 25.84 2.58 -2.52
CA LYS A 107 27.07 1.90 -2.08
C LYS A 107 26.80 0.49 -1.51
N GLY A 108 25.55 0.02 -1.53
CA GLY A 108 25.15 -1.28 -0.98
C GLY A 108 24.90 -1.29 0.53
N GLU A 109 24.87 -0.13 1.19
CA GLU A 109 24.59 -0.06 2.64
C GLU A 109 23.09 -0.14 2.89
N GLY A 110 22.65 -1.11 3.70
CA GLY A 110 21.26 -1.28 4.08
C GLY A 110 20.87 -0.44 5.31
N LYS A 111 19.71 0.22 5.26
CA LYS A 111 19.10 0.92 6.40
C LYS A 111 17.68 0.45 6.63
N THR A 112 17.27 0.35 7.90
CA THR A 112 15.89 -0.02 8.26
C THR A 112 14.96 1.17 8.09
N LEU A 113 13.80 0.96 7.47
CA LEU A 113 12.69 1.91 7.44
C LEU A 113 11.77 1.68 8.62
N LYS A 114 11.48 2.73 9.38
CA LYS A 114 10.55 2.69 10.51
C LYS A 114 9.47 3.74 10.34
N THR A 115 8.25 3.42 10.76
CA THR A 115 7.16 4.40 10.79
C THR A 115 7.29 5.32 12.01
N TYR A 116 7.01 6.62 11.85
CA TYR A 116 6.80 7.52 12.99
C TYR A 116 5.32 7.62 13.42
N ALA A 117 4.43 6.99 12.65
CA ALA A 117 2.99 6.96 12.87
C ALA A 117 2.51 5.60 13.40
N GLN A 118 1.39 5.62 14.09
CA GLN A 118 0.65 4.44 14.52
C GLN A 118 -0.72 4.45 13.84
N GLY A 119 -1.12 3.33 13.24
CA GLY A 119 -2.39 3.26 12.51
C GLY A 119 -2.39 2.23 11.40
N GLU A 120 -3.33 2.35 10.47
CA GLU A 120 -3.46 1.44 9.32
C GLU A 120 -2.83 2.07 8.07
N ILE A 121 -2.02 1.30 7.35
CA ILE A 121 -1.50 1.71 6.05
C ILE A 121 -2.66 1.76 5.05
N VAL A 122 -2.89 2.93 4.47
CA VAL A 122 -3.98 3.20 3.54
C VAL A 122 -3.52 2.89 2.12
N LEU A 123 -2.35 3.42 1.74
CA LEU A 123 -1.81 3.32 0.39
C LEU A 123 -0.28 3.31 0.45
N ILE A 124 0.33 2.50 -0.41
CA ILE A 124 1.77 2.54 -0.70
C ILE A 124 1.88 2.98 -2.17
N GLU A 125 2.42 4.17 -2.39
CA GLU A 125 2.60 4.76 -3.72
C GLU A 125 4.08 4.73 -4.10
N GLU A 126 4.38 4.22 -5.30
CA GLU A 126 5.67 4.45 -5.95
C GLU A 126 5.63 5.78 -6.71
N VAL A 127 6.57 6.68 -6.41
CA VAL A 127 6.72 7.98 -7.06
C VAL A 127 7.61 7.80 -8.29
N LEU A 128 6.98 7.79 -9.46
CA LEU A 128 7.67 7.57 -10.74
C LEU A 128 8.44 8.81 -11.21
N GLY A 129 9.45 8.58 -12.06
CA GLY A 129 10.21 9.65 -12.72
C GLY A 129 11.45 10.11 -11.96
N GLU A 130 11.80 9.44 -10.87
CA GLU A 130 13.05 9.66 -10.13
C GLU A 130 14.10 8.61 -10.50
N ARG A 131 15.39 8.96 -10.35
CA ARG A 131 16.51 8.03 -10.60
C ARG A 131 16.64 6.96 -9.51
N GLU A 132 16.17 7.30 -8.32
CA GLU A 132 16.19 6.46 -7.12
C GLU A 132 14.76 5.98 -6.87
N ASP A 133 14.63 4.79 -6.28
CA ASP A 133 13.34 4.31 -5.79
C ASP A 133 12.81 5.30 -4.75
N HIS A 134 11.59 5.77 -4.97
CA HIS A 134 10.91 6.69 -4.08
C HIS A 134 9.50 6.18 -3.80
N TYR A 135 9.21 5.93 -2.53
CA TYR A 135 7.91 5.49 -2.07
C TYR A 135 7.31 6.47 -1.07
N ARG A 136 5.99 6.64 -1.16
CA ARG A 136 5.16 7.29 -0.15
C ARG A 136 4.24 6.28 0.50
N VAL A 137 4.22 6.26 1.83
CA VAL A 137 3.32 5.40 2.61
C VAL A 137 2.35 6.29 3.38
N TYR A 138 1.07 6.10 3.14
CA TYR A 138 -0.01 6.85 3.78
C TYR A 138 -0.57 6.03 4.94
N VAL A 139 -0.61 6.59 6.14
CA VAL A 139 -1.11 5.89 7.35
C VAL A 139 -2.24 6.69 7.97
N ARG A 140 -3.43 6.07 8.09
CA ARG A 140 -4.54 6.62 8.87
C ARG A 140 -4.25 6.44 10.36
N ARG A 141 -4.07 7.53 11.09
CA ARG A 141 -3.70 7.49 12.52
C ARG A 141 -4.85 6.97 13.38
N ARG A 142 -4.50 6.21 14.42
CA ARG A 142 -5.41 5.74 15.48
C ARG A 142 -4.78 5.85 16.86
#